data_AF-A0A382RSC5-F1
#
_entry.id   AF-A0A382RSC5-F1
#
_cell.length_a   1.000
_cell.length_b   1.000
_cell.length_c   1.000
_cell.angle_alpha   90.00
_cell.angle_beta   90.00
_cell.angle_gamma   90.00
#
_symmetry.space_group_name_H-M   'P 1'
#
loop_
_entity.id
_entity.type
_entity.pdbx_description
1 polymer ?
#
loop_
_entity_poly.entity_id
_entity_poly.type
_entity_poly.pdbx_seq_one_letter_code
_entity_poly.pdbx_strand_id
1 'polypeptide(L)'
;MYTDKGPVRENNEDSMGFLEQPDTQQGVDGVYVVADGLGGHEKGEIASAMAVELLIGALSHSTDEPLFPTSSHHFESQLTELLLKINQEVCRVGLTGESMHRNPDRPGMATTLTAAIRIGGTIYIGHVGDSRAYLLRDGQIIQVTNDDTLVAEHVRKGTLTIQ
;
A
#
# COMPACT_ATOMS: atom_id res chain seq x y z
N MET A 1 -14.28 5.14 4.31
CA MET A 1 -13.73 4.19 3.33
C MET A 1 -14.72 3.03 3.17
N TYR A 2 -14.68 2.29 2.07
CA TYR A 2 -15.63 1.21 1.79
C TYR A 2 -14.92 0.04 1.12
N THR A 3 -15.12 -1.17 1.62
CA THR A 3 -14.66 -2.44 1.03
C THR A 3 -15.83 -3.40 0.92
N ASP A 4 -15.79 -4.29 -0.06
CA ASP A 4 -16.79 -5.34 -0.26
C ASP A 4 -16.10 -6.56 -0.88
N LYS A 5 -16.43 -7.75 -0.38
CA LYS A 5 -15.90 -9.01 -0.93
C LYS A 5 -16.27 -9.23 -2.41
N GLY A 6 -17.38 -8.64 -2.82
CA GLY A 6 -18.05 -8.93 -4.06
C GLY A 6 -18.77 -10.29 -4.04
N PRO A 7 -19.44 -10.62 -5.15
CA PRO A 7 -20.30 -11.81 -5.23
C PRO A 7 -19.56 -13.12 -5.53
N VAL A 8 -18.28 -13.06 -5.94
CA VAL A 8 -17.54 -14.22 -6.48
C VAL A 8 -16.53 -14.80 -5.49
N ARG A 9 -15.83 -13.95 -4.73
CA ARG A 9 -14.74 -14.41 -3.84
C ARG A 9 -15.31 -15.04 -2.57
N GLU A 10 -14.59 -16.01 -2.01
CA GLU A 10 -14.95 -16.66 -0.74
C GLU A 10 -14.67 -15.74 0.45
N ASN A 11 -13.51 -15.06 0.42
CA ASN A 11 -13.04 -14.10 1.43
C ASN A 11 -12.69 -12.76 0.78
N ASN A 12 -12.70 -11.70 1.59
CA ASN A 12 -12.25 -10.38 1.19
C ASN A 12 -10.77 -10.23 1.56
N GLU A 13 -9.90 -10.14 0.56
CA GLU A 13 -8.46 -9.95 0.76
C GLU A 13 -8.05 -8.48 0.62
N ASP A 14 -9.01 -7.56 0.49
CA ASP A 14 -8.74 -6.13 0.53
C ASP A 14 -8.59 -5.65 1.97
N SER A 15 -7.68 -4.72 2.20
CA SER A 15 -7.52 -4.01 3.47
C SER A 15 -7.35 -2.52 3.23
N MET A 16 -7.80 -1.73 4.20
CA MET A 16 -7.75 -0.28 4.11
C MET A 16 -7.59 0.35 5.49
N GLY A 17 -6.95 1.50 5.52
CA GLY A 17 -6.66 2.24 6.74
C GLY A 17 -6.67 3.74 6.48
N PHE A 18 -6.96 4.51 7.52
CA PHE A 18 -6.77 5.95 7.49
C PHE A 18 -6.39 6.48 8.87
N LEU A 19 -5.71 7.62 8.86
CA LEU A 19 -5.43 8.45 10.03
C LEU A 19 -5.63 9.91 9.64
N GLU A 20 -6.13 10.71 10.56
CA GLU A 20 -6.17 12.17 10.44
C GLU A 20 -5.65 12.79 11.74
N GLN A 21 -5.30 14.08 11.73
CA GLN A 21 -4.98 14.78 12.97
C GLN A 21 -6.13 14.70 13.98
N PRO A 22 -5.85 14.52 15.29
CA PRO A 22 -4.53 14.55 15.93
C PRO A 22 -3.82 13.18 16.02
N ASP A 23 -4.40 12.13 15.44
CA ASP A 23 -3.91 10.75 15.58
C ASP A 23 -2.75 10.42 14.64
N THR A 24 -2.39 11.34 13.75
CA THR A 24 -1.19 11.26 12.91
C THR A 24 0.05 11.74 13.66
N GLN A 25 1.21 11.27 13.21
CA GLN A 25 2.48 11.80 13.64
C GLN A 25 2.62 13.30 13.31
N GLN A 26 3.42 14.01 14.10
CA GLN A 26 3.68 15.44 13.89
C GLN A 26 4.17 15.71 12.46
N GLY A 27 3.58 16.71 11.80
CA GLY A 27 3.92 17.09 10.42
C GLY A 27 3.13 16.33 9.35
N VAL A 28 2.39 15.27 9.72
CA VAL A 28 1.45 14.58 8.83
C VAL A 28 0.04 15.02 9.16
N ASP A 29 -0.73 15.43 8.15
CA ASP A 29 -2.11 15.89 8.32
C ASP A 29 -3.16 14.82 8.05
N GLY A 30 -2.79 13.79 7.29
CA GLY A 30 -3.67 12.66 7.00
C GLY A 30 -2.96 11.56 6.23
N VAL A 31 -3.43 10.33 6.43
CA VAL A 31 -2.95 9.11 5.78
C VAL A 31 -4.18 8.34 5.33
N TYR A 32 -4.17 7.88 4.07
CA TYR A 32 -5.19 6.98 3.55
C TYR A 32 -4.47 5.87 2.79
N VAL A 33 -4.80 4.62 3.04
CA VAL A 33 -4.14 3.48 2.42
C VAL A 33 -5.14 2.40 2.04
N VAL A 34 -4.89 1.78 0.91
CA VAL A 34 -5.56 0.56 0.45
C VAL A 34 -4.51 -0.48 0.04
N ALA A 35 -4.84 -1.74 0.23
CA ALA A 35 -4.01 -2.88 -0.11
C ALA A 35 -4.91 -4.02 -0.59
N ASP A 36 -4.55 -4.66 -1.70
CA ASP A 36 -5.22 -5.83 -2.28
C ASP A 36 -4.31 -7.05 -2.09
N GLY A 37 -4.77 -7.98 -1.26
CA GLY A 37 -4.07 -9.18 -0.87
C GLY A 37 -4.01 -10.22 -1.98
N LEU A 38 -2.82 -10.75 -2.23
CA LEU A 38 -2.53 -11.76 -3.23
C LEU A 38 -2.03 -13.03 -2.52
N GLY A 39 -2.85 -14.08 -2.49
CA GLY A 39 -2.40 -15.39 -2.01
C GLY A 39 -3.52 -16.42 -1.93
N GLY A 40 -3.32 -17.59 -2.53
CA GLY A 40 -4.28 -18.69 -2.40
C GLY A 40 -4.38 -19.22 -0.96
N HIS A 41 -5.61 -19.46 -0.49
CA HIS A 41 -5.98 -19.89 0.87
C HIS A 41 -5.60 -18.89 1.99
N GLU A 42 -6.45 -17.88 2.27
CA GLU A 42 -6.40 -16.95 3.43
C GLU A 42 -5.08 -16.19 3.65
N LYS A 43 -4.20 -16.16 2.66
CA LYS A 43 -2.88 -15.52 2.76
C LYS A 43 -2.91 -14.07 2.31
N GLY A 44 -3.75 -13.73 1.34
CA GLY A 44 -3.86 -12.36 0.86
C GLY A 44 -4.36 -11.43 1.96
N GLU A 45 -5.42 -11.83 2.68
CA GLU A 45 -5.99 -11.08 3.81
C GLU A 45 -4.94 -10.75 4.88
N ILE A 46 -4.09 -11.70 5.24
CA ILE A 46 -3.02 -11.48 6.23
C ILE A 46 -1.99 -10.47 5.69
N ALA A 47 -1.60 -10.59 4.43
CA ALA A 47 -0.61 -9.70 3.82
C ALA A 47 -1.12 -8.26 3.70
N SER A 48 -2.34 -8.08 3.20
CA SER A 48 -2.97 -6.77 3.02
C SER A 48 -3.21 -6.08 4.35
N ALA A 49 -3.73 -6.81 5.35
CA ALA A 49 -3.97 -6.27 6.69
C ALA A 49 -2.65 -5.84 7.35
N MET A 50 -1.63 -6.69 7.30
CA MET A 50 -0.31 -6.40 7.85
C MET A 50 0.32 -5.16 7.20
N ALA A 51 0.25 -5.04 5.87
CA ALA A 51 0.84 -3.90 5.18
C ALA A 51 0.16 -2.57 5.57
N VAL A 52 -1.17 -2.59 5.70
CA VAL A 52 -1.95 -1.44 6.19
C VAL A 52 -1.61 -1.12 7.64
N GLU A 53 -1.61 -2.12 8.52
CA GLU A 53 -1.33 -1.96 9.96
C GLU A 53 0.07 -1.39 10.21
N LEU A 54 1.09 -1.89 9.50
CA LEU A 54 2.46 -1.39 9.66
C LEU A 54 2.59 0.06 9.18
N LEU A 55 1.93 0.45 8.08
CA LEU A 55 1.95 1.83 7.59
C LEU A 55 1.22 2.76 8.58
N ILE A 56 0.01 2.38 9.00
CA ILE A 56 -0.79 3.15 9.95
C ILE A 56 -0.07 3.28 11.27
N GLY A 57 0.48 2.18 11.81
CA GLY A 57 1.27 2.17 13.03
C GLY A 57 2.48 3.09 12.97
N ALA A 58 3.24 3.04 11.88
CA ALA A 58 4.38 3.93 11.68
C ALA A 58 3.96 5.41 11.66
N LEU A 59 2.85 5.75 10.99
CA LEU A 59 2.39 7.13 10.82
C LEU A 59 1.45 7.63 11.91
N SER A 60 1.16 6.81 12.92
CA SER A 60 0.32 7.16 14.05
C SER A 60 1.04 8.06 15.04
N HIS A 61 0.28 8.78 15.86
CA HIS A 61 0.83 9.64 16.89
C HIS A 61 1.67 8.82 17.87
N SER A 62 2.97 9.12 17.94
CA SER A 62 3.90 8.53 18.89
C SER A 62 4.60 9.62 19.71
N THR A 63 5.07 9.25 20.90
CA THR A 63 5.93 10.11 21.74
C THR A 63 7.39 10.12 21.26
N ASP A 64 7.71 9.32 20.25
CA ASP A 64 9.05 9.22 19.68
C ASP A 64 9.31 10.37 18.69
N GLU A 65 10.57 10.50 18.25
CA GLU A 65 10.93 11.46 17.21
C GLU A 65 10.09 11.26 15.93
N PRO A 66 9.62 12.35 15.29
CA PRO A 66 8.87 12.26 14.05
C PRO A 66 9.64 11.49 12.97
N LEU A 67 9.00 10.52 12.30
CA LEU A 67 9.60 9.81 11.16
C LEU A 67 9.93 10.79 10.03
N PHE A 68 9.17 11.87 9.92
CA PHE A 68 9.36 12.92 8.93
C PHE A 68 9.57 14.26 9.63
N PRO A 69 10.81 14.64 9.94
CA PRO A 69 11.11 15.93 10.51
C PRO A 69 10.64 17.03 9.55
N THR A 70 9.92 18.02 10.06
CA THR A 70 9.33 19.14 9.29
C THR A 70 10.37 19.93 8.47
N SER A 71 11.66 19.81 8.79
CA SER A 71 12.79 20.46 8.10
C SER A 71 13.46 19.60 7.03
N SER A 72 13.01 18.35 6.81
CA SER A 72 13.67 17.43 5.89
C SER A 72 13.12 17.54 4.46
N HIS A 73 14.02 17.81 3.50
CA HIS A 73 13.71 17.75 2.05
C HIS A 73 13.63 16.31 1.51
N HIS A 74 13.44 15.32 2.39
CA HIS A 74 13.71 13.91 2.14
C HIS A 74 12.50 12.99 2.36
N PHE A 75 11.29 13.56 2.44
CA PHE A 75 10.07 12.80 2.69
C PHE A 75 9.90 11.61 1.73
N GLU A 76 10.13 11.80 0.43
CA GLU A 76 10.02 10.74 -0.58
C GLU A 76 10.96 9.56 -0.29
N SER A 77 12.23 9.84 0.07
CA SER A 77 13.19 8.78 0.43
C SER A 77 12.83 8.08 1.73
N GLN A 78 12.33 8.80 2.73
CA GLN A 78 11.89 8.22 4.00
C GLN A 78 10.64 7.36 3.82
N LEU A 79 9.69 7.80 2.99
CA LEU A 79 8.52 7.01 2.61
C LEU A 79 8.95 5.75 1.86
N THR A 80 9.90 5.86 0.92
CA THR A 80 10.44 4.70 0.20
C THR A 80 11.07 3.69 1.15
N GLU A 81 11.86 4.15 2.13
CA GLU A 81 12.47 3.29 3.13
C GLU A 81 11.41 2.61 4.02
N LEU A 82 10.36 3.35 4.41
CA LEU A 82 9.24 2.80 5.16
C LEU A 82 8.52 1.70 4.38
N LEU A 83 8.18 1.94 3.11
CA LEU A 83 7.54 0.93 2.26
C LEU A 83 8.44 -0.30 2.06
N LEU A 84 9.76 -0.12 1.93
CA LEU A 84 10.71 -1.22 1.84
C LEU A 84 10.73 -2.06 3.12
N LYS A 85 10.69 -1.43 4.30
CA LYS A 85 10.60 -2.13 5.60
C LYS A 85 9.30 -2.91 5.72
N ILE A 86 8.17 -2.32 5.33
CA ILE A 86 6.86 -3.00 5.31
C ILE A 86 6.92 -4.22 4.39
N ASN A 87 7.44 -4.06 3.17
CA ASN A 87 7.61 -5.17 2.23
C ASN A 87 8.50 -6.29 2.80
N GLN A 88 9.62 -5.94 3.42
CA GLN A 88 10.51 -6.92 4.06
C GLN A 88 9.79 -7.72 5.15
N GLU A 89 8.95 -7.07 5.95
CA GLU A 89 8.20 -7.73 7.02
C GLU A 89 7.10 -8.65 6.48
N VAL A 90 6.34 -8.20 5.48
CA VAL A 90 5.35 -9.03 4.78
C VAL A 90 6.04 -10.24 4.13
N CYS A 91 7.18 -10.05 3.46
CA CYS A 91 7.96 -11.17 2.91
C CYS A 91 8.45 -12.11 4.00
N ARG A 92 9.00 -11.57 5.11
CA ARG A 92 9.53 -12.37 6.23
C ARG A 92 8.45 -13.27 6.80
N VAL A 93 7.28 -12.72 7.14
CA VAL A 93 6.17 -13.50 7.68
C VAL A 93 5.67 -14.51 6.66
N GLY A 94 5.54 -14.11 5.39
CA GLY A 94 5.14 -15.00 4.29
C GLY A 94 6.06 -16.20 4.09
N LEU A 95 7.36 -16.04 4.35
CA LEU A 95 8.38 -17.10 4.26
C LEU A 95 8.44 -18.00 5.51
N THR A 96 8.13 -17.46 6.69
CA THR A 96 8.22 -18.21 7.97
C THR A 96 6.92 -18.88 8.42
N GLY A 97 5.78 -18.55 7.80
CA GLY A 97 4.48 -19.11 8.18
C GLY A 97 4.38 -20.63 8.02
N GLU A 98 3.53 -21.28 8.82
CA GLU A 98 3.33 -22.74 8.85
C GLU A 98 3.02 -23.37 7.48
N SER A 99 2.52 -22.57 6.54
CA SER A 99 2.19 -22.99 5.17
C SER A 99 3.40 -23.37 4.32
N MET A 100 4.58 -22.78 4.55
CA MET A 100 5.80 -23.12 3.78
C MET A 100 6.28 -24.55 4.09
N HIS A 101 6.11 -24.97 5.35
CA HIS A 101 6.50 -26.31 5.82
C HIS A 101 5.66 -27.44 5.20
N ARG A 102 4.46 -27.12 4.69
CA ARG A 102 3.55 -28.13 4.12
C ARG A 102 3.66 -28.26 2.60
N ASN A 103 4.13 -27.23 1.88
CA ASN A 103 4.33 -27.31 0.44
C ASN A 103 5.28 -26.21 -0.09
N PRO A 104 6.57 -26.51 -0.35
CA PRO A 104 7.56 -25.52 -0.81
C PRO A 104 7.29 -24.94 -2.21
N ASP A 105 6.40 -25.58 -3.00
CA ASP A 105 6.01 -25.11 -4.33
C ASP A 105 4.84 -24.09 -4.32
N ARG A 106 4.31 -23.72 -3.15
CA ARG A 106 3.24 -22.72 -3.05
C ARG A 106 3.83 -21.31 -2.88
N PRO A 107 3.38 -20.32 -3.66
CA PRO A 107 3.79 -18.93 -3.45
C PRO A 107 3.41 -18.47 -2.03
N GLY A 108 4.28 -17.62 -1.47
CA GLY A 108 4.06 -16.95 -0.19
C GLY A 108 2.87 -15.97 -0.24
N MET A 109 2.65 -15.27 0.86
CA MET A 109 1.68 -14.18 0.88
C MET A 109 2.27 -12.92 0.22
N ALA A 110 1.43 -12.15 -0.47
CA ALA A 110 1.80 -10.87 -1.07
C ALA A 110 0.60 -9.92 -1.02
N THR A 111 0.83 -8.63 -1.26
CA THR A 111 -0.24 -7.63 -1.36
C THR A 111 0.24 -6.46 -2.20
N THR A 112 -0.68 -5.74 -2.83
CA THR A 112 -0.41 -4.36 -3.27
C THR A 112 -0.37 -3.43 -2.06
N LEU A 113 0.10 -2.19 -2.26
CA LEU A 113 -0.12 -1.10 -1.31
C LEU A 113 -0.17 0.23 -2.07
N THR A 114 -1.23 1.00 -1.87
CA THR A 114 -1.36 2.37 -2.38
C THR A 114 -1.79 3.30 -1.26
N ALA A 115 -0.94 4.26 -0.92
CA ALA A 115 -1.14 5.21 0.16
C ALA A 115 -1.06 6.65 -0.34
N ALA A 116 -1.95 7.51 0.17
CA ALA A 116 -1.93 8.94 0.01
C ALA A 116 -1.66 9.60 1.38
N ILE A 117 -0.57 10.37 1.47
CA ILE A 117 -0.12 11.01 2.70
C ILE A 117 -0.15 12.52 2.51
N ARG A 118 -0.98 13.21 3.29
CA ARG A 118 -1.19 14.66 3.23
C ARG A 118 -0.26 15.37 4.22
N ILE A 119 0.53 16.30 3.71
CA ILE A 119 1.46 17.15 4.48
C ILE A 119 1.34 18.58 3.96
N GLY A 120 0.81 19.46 4.79
CA GLY A 120 0.42 20.82 4.41
C GLY A 120 -0.50 20.80 3.18
N GLY A 121 -0.04 21.45 2.11
CA GLY A 121 -0.74 21.52 0.82
C GLY A 121 -0.37 20.43 -0.18
N THR A 122 0.48 19.48 0.20
CA THR A 122 1.02 18.44 -0.70
C THR A 122 0.47 17.07 -0.32
N ILE A 123 0.16 16.25 -1.33
CA ILE A 123 -0.17 14.83 -1.17
C ILE A 123 0.96 14.02 -1.80
N TYR A 124 1.56 13.14 -1.01
CA TYR A 124 2.56 12.17 -1.47
C TYR A 124 1.89 10.82 -1.70
N ILE A 125 2.24 10.15 -2.79
CA ILE A 125 1.70 8.83 -3.14
C ILE A 125 2.80 7.79 -2.97
N GLY A 126 2.59 6.84 -2.05
CA GLY A 126 3.38 5.61 -1.94
C GLY A 126 2.63 4.48 -2.62
N HIS A 127 3.23 3.82 -3.62
CA HIS A 127 2.49 2.87 -4.46
C HIS A 127 3.36 1.68 -4.89
N VAL A 128 2.80 0.48 -4.76
CA VAL A 128 3.34 -0.79 -5.24
C VAL A 128 2.17 -1.66 -5.71
N GLY A 129 2.25 -2.19 -6.93
CA GLY A 129 1.24 -3.11 -7.49
C GLY A 129 0.31 -2.41 -8.48
N ASP A 130 -0.94 -2.87 -8.58
CA ASP A 130 -1.90 -2.43 -9.60
C ASP A 130 -3.18 -1.82 -9.02
N SER A 131 -3.27 -1.64 -7.70
CA SER A 131 -4.23 -0.71 -7.09
C SER A 131 -3.95 0.72 -7.56
N ARG A 132 -4.95 1.62 -7.48
CA ARG A 132 -4.85 2.92 -8.16
C ARG A 132 -5.21 4.09 -7.26
N ALA A 133 -4.51 5.21 -7.47
CA ALA A 133 -4.91 6.51 -6.95
C ALA A 133 -5.28 7.45 -8.09
N TYR A 134 -6.31 8.26 -7.86
CA TYR A 134 -6.85 9.21 -8.82
C TYR A 134 -6.94 10.61 -8.21
N LEU A 135 -6.62 11.63 -9.00
CA LEU A 135 -6.91 13.03 -8.70
C LEU A 135 -8.20 13.42 -9.42
N LEU A 136 -9.23 13.79 -8.66
CA LEU A 136 -10.44 14.42 -9.18
C LEU A 136 -10.33 15.94 -8.99
N ARG A 137 -10.24 16.70 -10.08
CA ARG A 137 -10.14 18.16 -10.07
C ARG A 137 -10.82 18.75 -11.29
N ASP A 138 -11.63 19.80 -11.09
CA ASP A 138 -12.32 20.52 -12.16
C ASP A 138 -13.14 19.59 -13.10
N GLY A 139 -13.77 18.57 -12.52
CA GLY A 139 -14.56 17.57 -13.25
C GLY A 139 -13.74 16.54 -14.04
N GLN A 140 -12.41 16.57 -13.92
CA GLN A 140 -11.51 15.60 -14.56
C GLN A 140 -11.00 14.58 -13.56
N ILE A 141 -10.92 13.32 -13.99
CA ILE A 141 -10.33 12.22 -13.23
C ILE A 141 -9.00 11.85 -13.90
N ILE A 142 -7.91 11.99 -13.16
CA ILE A 142 -6.55 11.71 -13.64
C ILE A 142 -5.95 10.61 -12.76
N GLN A 143 -5.53 9.49 -13.36
CA GLN A 143 -4.79 8.46 -12.64
C GLN A 143 -3.39 8.99 -12.32
N VAL A 144 -2.97 8.92 -11.06
CA VAL A 144 -1.65 9.40 -10.62
C VAL A 144 -0.65 8.27 -10.37
N THR A 145 -1.14 7.03 -10.26
CA THR A 145 -0.31 5.82 -10.19
C THR A 145 -0.14 5.17 -11.56
N ASN A 146 0.89 4.36 -11.72
CA ASN A 146 1.05 3.49 -12.88
C ASN A 146 1.01 2.05 -12.41
N ASP A 147 0.09 1.24 -12.95
CA ASP A 147 -0.05 -0.15 -12.54
C ASP A 147 1.25 -0.95 -12.82
N ASP A 148 1.76 -1.66 -11.82
CA ASP A 148 2.89 -2.57 -11.94
C ASP A 148 2.47 -3.94 -12.50
N THR A 149 1.79 -3.92 -13.65
CA THR A 149 1.42 -5.14 -14.39
C THR A 149 2.33 -5.38 -15.60
N LEU A 150 2.48 -6.64 -16.01
CA LEU A 150 3.20 -7.00 -17.24
C LEU A 150 2.59 -6.33 -18.48
N VAL A 151 1.26 -6.16 -18.50
CA VAL A 151 0.55 -5.46 -19.58
C VAL A 151 0.93 -3.97 -19.59
N ALA A 152 0.91 -3.30 -18.44
CA ALA A 152 1.35 -1.92 -18.33
C ALA A 152 2.85 -1.76 -18.68
N GLU A 153 3.70 -2.74 -18.36
CA GLU A 153 5.08 -2.79 -18.81
C GLU A 153 5.20 -2.94 -20.34
N HIS A 154 4.41 -3.81 -20.96
CA HIS A 154 4.39 -3.99 -22.42
C HIS A 154 3.82 -2.78 -23.16
N VAL A 155 2.86 -2.06 -22.58
CA VAL A 155 2.39 -0.77 -23.09
C VAL A 155 3.50 0.28 -23.00
N ARG A 156 4.21 0.38 -21.87
CA ARG A 156 5.36 1.28 -21.73
C ARG A 156 6.47 0.98 -22.73
N LYS A 157 6.70 -0.29 -23.03
CA LYS A 157 7.68 -0.74 -24.03
C LYS A 157 7.19 -0.57 -25.48
N GLY A 158 5.95 -0.10 -25.69
CA GLY A 158 5.35 0.07 -27.02
C GLY A 158 5.01 -1.25 -27.72
N THR A 159 5.09 -2.38 -27.01
CA THR A 159 4.79 -3.71 -27.54
C THR A 159 3.29 -4.00 -27.54
N LEU A 160 2.52 -3.26 -26.74
CA LEU A 160 1.06 -3.27 -26.71
C LEU A 160 0.52 -1.84 -26.72
N THR A 161 -0.67 -1.64 -27.28
CA THR A 161 -1.46 -0.40 -27.15
C THR A 161 -2.72 -0.69 -26.37
N ILE A 162 -3.09 0.20 -25.46
CA ILE A 162 -4.38 0.14 -24.75
C ILE A 162 -5.46 0.47 -25.78
N GLN A 163 -6.41 -0.46 -26.00
CA GLN A 163 -7.58 -0.23 -26.86
C GLN A 163 -8.73 0.41 -26.06
#